data_AF-A0A843ETE6-F1
#
_entry.id   AF-A0A843ETE6-F1
#
_cell.length_a   1.000
_cell.length_b   1.000
_cell.length_c   1.000
_cell.angle_alpha   90.00
_cell.angle_beta   90.00
_cell.angle_gamma   90.00
#
_symmetry.space_group_name_H-M   'P 1'
#
loop_
_entity.id
_entity.type
_entity.pdbx_description
1 polymer ?
#
loop_
_entity_poly.entity_id
_entity_poly.type
_entity_poly.pdbx_seq_one_letter_code
_entity_poly.pdbx_strand_id
1 'polypeptide(L)' 'MIGNDWDNVLEEEFEKEYFLKIKDFVEEEYRTKTIYPPKEEIFNAFKLCPISDVKVVILGQDPYHEKGQAHGL' A
#
# COMPACT_ATOMS: atom_id res chain seq x y z
N MET A 1 7.11 0.62 7.94
CA MET A 1 6.13 1.14 6.95
C MET A 1 4.76 0.53 7.20
N ILE A 2 4.71 -0.79 7.30
CA ILE A 2 3.50 -1.61 7.46
C ILE A 2 3.27 -1.93 8.94
N GLY A 3 4.33 -2.09 9.74
CA GLY A 3 4.26 -2.30 11.19
C GLY A 3 4.23 -3.76 11.63
N ASN A 4 4.64 -4.69 10.76
CA ASN A 4 4.75 -6.12 11.07
C ASN A 4 5.92 -6.75 10.29
N ASP A 5 5.98 -8.09 10.26
CA ASP A 5 7.07 -8.87 9.66
C ASP A 5 7.28 -8.63 8.15
N TRP A 6 6.34 -8.00 7.45
CA TRP A 6 6.55 -7.51 6.08
C TRP A 6 7.62 -6.44 5.98
N ASP A 7 7.78 -5.59 7.00
CA ASP A 7 8.77 -4.51 6.98
C ASP A 7 10.20 -5.08 6.83
N ASN A 8 10.48 -6.26 7.40
CA ASN A 8 11.79 -6.91 7.28
C ASN A 8 12.07 -7.42 5.85
N VAL A 9 11.03 -7.83 5.13
CA VAL A 9 11.16 -8.42 3.79
C VAL A 9 11.23 -7.34 2.71
N LEU A 10 10.56 -6.21 2.96
CA LEU A 10 10.44 -5.09 2.02
C LEU A 10 11.38 -3.92 2.33
N GLU A 11 12.19 -4.02 3.39
CA GLU A 11 13.10 -2.95 3.85
C GLU A 11 13.93 -2.39 2.69
N GLU A 12 14.64 -3.26 1.96
CA GLU A 12 15.50 -2.85 0.85
C GLU A 12 14.71 -2.18 -0.28
N GLU A 13 13.46 -2.56 -0.53
CA GLU A 13 12.63 -1.92 -1.55
C GLU A 13 12.23 -0.50 -1.15
N PHE A 14 11.97 -0.25 0.14
CA PHE A 14 11.62 1.08 0.64
C PHE A 14 12.76 2.08 0.55
N GLU A 15 14.01 1.62 0.51
CA GLU A 15 15.20 2.47 0.37
C GLU A 15 15.56 2.77 -1.09
N LYS A 16 15.05 1.98 -2.04
CA LYS A 16 15.40 2.16 -3.46
C LYS A 16 14.83 3.47 -4.01
N GLU A 17 15.63 4.11 -4.85
CA GLU A 17 15.30 5.40 -5.46
C GLU A 17 13.93 5.40 -6.17
N TYR A 18 13.58 4.30 -6.84
CA TYR A 18 12.30 4.21 -7.53
C TYR A 18 11.12 4.27 -6.56
N PHE A 19 11.21 3.63 -5.39
CA PHE A 19 10.15 3.59 -4.40
C PHE A 19 9.99 4.96 -3.74
N LEU A 20 11.10 5.61 -3.40
CA LEU A 20 11.10 6.99 -2.87
C LEU A 20 10.41 7.95 -3.84
N LYS A 21 10.71 7.86 -5.15
CA LYS A 21 10.04 8.66 -6.19
C LYS A 21 8.55 8.38 -6.28
N ILE A 22 8.13 7.11 -6.21
CA ILE A 22 6.71 6.74 -6.22
C ILE A 22 6.02 7.30 -4.98
N LYS A 23 6.63 7.17 -3.80
CA LYS A 23 6.09 7.71 -2.56
C LYS A 23 5.88 9.21 -2.66
N ASP A 24 6.89 9.97 -3.08
CA ASP A 24 6.79 11.43 -3.20
C ASP A 24 5.70 11.85 -4.20
N PHE A 25 5.62 11.14 -5.35
CA PHE A 25 4.56 11.35 -6.33
C PHE A 25 3.17 11.12 -5.74
N VAL A 26 2.97 9.96 -5.09
CA VAL A 26 1.68 9.61 -4.49
C VAL A 26 1.29 10.59 -3.39
N GLU A 27 2.25 11.01 -2.54
CA GLU A 27 1.99 12.00 -1.49
C GLU A 27 1.50 13.34 -2.05
N GLU A 28 2.07 13.81 -3.17
CA GLU A 28 1.61 15.03 -3.83
C GLU A 28 0.22 14.85 -4.46
N GLU A 29 -0.07 13.69 -5.03
CA GLU A 29 -1.41 13.40 -5.59
C GLU A 29 -2.48 13.40 -4.49
N TYR A 30 -2.23 12.84 -3.30
CA TYR A 30 -3.17 12.93 -2.16
C TYR A 30 -3.39 14.36 -1.67
N ARG A 31 -2.41 15.26 -1.82
CA ARG A 31 -2.54 16.67 -1.43
C ARG A 31 -3.36 17.49 -2.42
N THR A 32 -3.38 17.07 -3.69
CA THR A 32 -3.90 17.89 -4.79
C THR A 32 -5.17 17.34 -5.42
N LYS A 33 -5.45 16.04 -5.26
CA LYS A 33 -6.57 15.33 -5.91
C LYS A 33 -7.27 14.40 -4.93
N THR A 34 -8.45 13.93 -5.34
CA THR A 34 -9.10 12.80 -4.66
C THR A 34 -8.43 11.51 -5.14
N ILE A 35 -7.76 10.82 -4.22
CA ILE A 35 -7.09 9.54 -4.45
C ILE A 35 -7.73 8.50 -3.54
N TYR A 36 -7.86 7.27 -4.03
CA TYR A 36 -8.37 6.14 -3.28
C TYR A 36 -7.34 5.00 -3.24
N PRO A 37 -7.31 4.19 -2.16
CA PRO A 37 -8.08 4.32 -0.91
C PRO A 37 -7.61 5.52 -0.06
N PRO A 38 -8.15 5.78 1.15
CA PRO A 38 -7.48 6.66 2.10
C PRO A 38 -6.00 6.28 2.31
N LYS A 39 -5.12 7.25 2.53
CA LYS A 39 -3.65 7.04 2.58
C LYS A 39 -3.25 5.99 3.62
N GLU A 40 -3.95 5.96 4.75
CA GLU A 40 -3.72 5.04 5.87
C GLU A 40 -4.05 3.59 5.50
N GLU A 41 -4.89 3.38 4.49
CA GLU A 41 -5.44 2.09 4.09
C GLU A 41 -4.67 1.44 2.92
N ILE A 42 -3.75 2.16 2.26
CA ILE A 42 -2.97 1.66 1.09
C ILE A 42 -2.34 0.28 1.36
N PHE A 43 -1.84 0.05 2.57
CA PHE A 43 -1.15 -1.19 2.95
C PHE A 43 -2.02 -2.16 3.76
N ASN A 44 -3.36 -2.04 3.75
CA ASN A 44 -4.24 -2.84 4.60
C ASN A 44 -4.09 -4.35 4.39
N ALA A 45 -3.94 -4.83 3.15
CA ALA A 45 -3.68 -6.24 2.86
C ALA A 45 -2.49 -6.80 3.66
N PHE A 46 -1.39 -6.03 3.73
CA PHE A 46 -0.18 -6.41 4.46
C PHE A 46 -0.31 -6.23 5.96
N LYS A 47 -1.01 -5.19 6.42
CA LYS A 47 -1.26 -4.94 7.85
C LYS A 47 -2.12 -6.03 8.48
N LEU A 48 -3.15 -6.49 7.76
CA LEU A 48 -4.12 -7.48 8.25
C LEU A 48 -3.58 -8.92 8.20
N CYS A 49 -2.62 -9.21 7.33
CA CYS A 49 -2.03 -10.54 7.21
C CYS A 49 -0.49 -10.43 7.22
N PRO A 50 0.17 -10.62 8.38
CA PRO A 50 1.62 -10.78 8.46
C PRO A 50 2.13 -11.82 7.46
N ILE A 51 3.33 -11.65 6.91
CA ILE A 51 3.84 -12.52 5.83
C ILE A 51 3.92 -13.97 6.29
N SER A 52 4.24 -14.20 7.55
CA SER A 52 4.30 -15.53 8.16
C SER A 52 2.95 -16.26 8.23
N ASP A 53 1.85 -15.53 8.18
CA ASP A 53 0.48 -16.08 8.20
C ASP A 53 -0.12 -16.27 6.79
N VAL A 54 0.56 -15.77 5.75
CA VAL A 54 0.07 -15.85 4.36
C VAL A 54 0.00 -17.30 3.90
N LYS A 55 -1.16 -17.69 3.35
CA LYS A 55 -1.39 -19.02 2.76
C LYS A 55 -1.85 -18.97 1.31
N VAL A 56 -2.55 -17.90 0.95
CA VAL A 56 -3.16 -17.71 -0.37
C VAL A 56 -2.97 -16.25 -0.74
N VAL A 57 -2.64 -16.01 -2.01
CA VAL A 57 -2.56 -14.67 -2.60
C VAL A 57 -3.59 -14.59 -3.71
N ILE A 58 -4.46 -13.58 -3.63
CA ILE A 58 -5.39 -13.23 -4.71
C ILE A 58 -4.90 -11.89 -5.26
N LEU A 59 -4.54 -11.86 -6.54
CA LEU A 59 -4.03 -10.66 -7.20
C LEU A 59 -5.19 -9.93 -7.89
N GLY A 60 -5.48 -8.72 -7.42
CA GLY A 60 -6.32 -7.76 -8.12
C GLY A 60 -5.55 -6.97 -9.19
N GLN A 61 -6.23 -6.02 -9.83
CA GLN A 61 -5.63 -5.12 -10.82
C GLN A 61 -5.31 -3.75 -10.21
N ASP A 62 -6.35 -2.99 -9.88
CA ASP A 62 -6.26 -1.64 -9.32
C ASP A 62 -7.42 -1.40 -8.33
N PRO A 63 -7.28 -0.43 -7.41
CA PRO A 63 -8.34 -0.09 -6.47
C PRO A 63 -9.60 0.41 -7.18
N TYR A 64 -10.76 0.16 -6.57
CA TYR A 64 -12.00 0.81 -6.99
C TYR A 64 -11.87 2.34 -6.96
N HIS A 65 -12.47 3.00 -7.95
CA HIS A 65 -12.33 4.44 -8.17
C HIS A 65 -13.49 5.29 -7.63
N GLU A 66 -14.54 4.69 -7.07
CA GLU A 66 -15.64 5.44 -6.46
C GLU A 66 -15.42 5.64 -4.96
N LYS A 67 -16.02 6.73 -4.45
CA LYS A 67 -15.92 7.10 -3.05
C LYS A 67 -16.43 5.99 -2.12
N GLY A 68 -15.56 5.57 -1.20
CA GLY A 68 -15.91 4.60 -0.15
C GLY A 68 -15.91 3.14 -0.61
N GLN A 69 -15.44 2.83 -1.82
CA GLN A 69 -15.31 1.44 -2.29
C GLN A 69 -13.95 0.82 -1.96
N ALA A 70 -12.86 1.51 -2.30
CA ALA A 70 -11.51 0.99 -2.06
C ALA A 70 -11.09 1.19 -0.59
N HIS A 71 -10.63 0.12 0.03
CA HIS A 71 -10.12 0.12 1.41
C HIS A 71 -8.79 -0.67 1.57
N GLY A 72 -8.06 -0.87 0.47
CA GLY A 72 -6.74 -1.51 0.47
C GLY A 72 -6.74 -3.05 0.59
N LEU A 73 -7.80 -3.71 0.08
CA LEU A 73 -7.86 -5.15 -0.20
C LEU A 73 -8.31 -5.39 -1.64
#